data_AF-A0A916Y6Q4-F1
#
_entry.id   AF-A0A916Y6Q4-F1
#
_cell.length_a   1.000
_cell.length_b   1.000
_cell.length_c   1.000
_cell.angle_alpha   90.00
_cell.angle_beta   90.00
_cell.angle_gamma   90.00
#
_symmetry.space_group_name_H-M   'P 1'
#
loop_
_entity.id
_entity.type
_entity.pdbx_description
1 polymer ?
#
loop_
_entity_poly.entity_id
_entity_poly.type
_entity_poly.pdbx_seq_one_letter_code
_entity_poly.pdbx_strand_id
1 'polypeptide(L)'
;MQSLAQQLQSTVDEVEPGLTFILWLDVFMCLLFIGFLTTAIVKRNEAAIHKRLMLYTGLVFIFAATNRMAGSIGFITGLDISMPLGLLLLLSLTGSLLIHDRKTQGKILSVSWWCFGLYWLCVVLSLVISGSEWGGVLLGVE
;
A
#
# COMPACT_ATOMS: atom_id res chain seq x y z
N MET A 1 0.25 -39.60 8.24
CA MET A 1 -0.85 -38.61 8.12
C MET A 1 -0.84 -37.57 9.23
N GLN A 2 -0.59 -37.94 10.50
CA GLN A 2 -0.48 -36.96 11.60
C GLN A 2 0.69 -35.96 11.42
N SER A 3 1.85 -36.40 10.90
CA SER A 3 2.99 -35.51 10.63
C SER A 3 2.73 -34.46 9.53
N LEU A 4 1.88 -34.78 8.56
CA LEU A 4 1.49 -33.88 7.47
C LEU A 4 0.49 -32.82 7.96
N ALA A 5 -0.45 -33.20 8.83
CA ALA A 5 -1.39 -32.26 9.45
C ALA A 5 -0.68 -31.26 10.37
N GLN A 6 0.34 -31.72 11.10
CA GLN A 6 1.12 -30.89 12.01
C GLN A 6 2.04 -29.90 11.26
N GLN A 7 2.58 -30.31 10.10
CA GLN A 7 3.28 -29.40 9.18
C GLN A 7 2.33 -28.39 8.53
N LEU A 8 1.10 -28.79 8.20
CA LEU A 8 0.10 -27.89 7.64
C LEU A 8 -0.30 -26.80 8.65
N GLN A 9 -0.49 -27.18 9.91
CA GLN A 9 -0.76 -26.23 11.00
C GLN A 9 0.41 -25.26 11.22
N SER A 10 1.65 -25.76 11.30
CA SER A 10 2.81 -24.87 11.49
C SER A 10 3.04 -23.92 10.30
N THR A 11 2.68 -24.32 9.09
CA THR A 11 2.80 -23.47 7.89
C THR A 11 1.67 -22.42 7.84
N VAL A 12 0.49 -22.71 8.40
CA VAL A 12 -0.61 -21.75 8.49
C VAL A 12 -0.28 -20.65 9.50
N ASP A 13 0.21 -21.02 10.68
CA ASP A 13 0.55 -20.07 11.76
C ASP A 13 1.70 -19.10 11.35
N GLU A 14 2.65 -19.55 10.53
CA GLU A 14 3.73 -18.70 10.00
C GLU A 14 3.28 -17.77 8.85
N VAL A 15 2.23 -18.14 8.11
CA VAL A 15 1.74 -17.38 6.93
C VAL A 15 0.63 -16.39 7.32
N GLU A 16 -0.14 -16.67 8.36
CA GLU A 16 -1.24 -15.83 8.87
C GLU A 16 -0.88 -14.36 9.14
N PRO A 17 0.25 -14.01 9.80
CA PRO A 17 0.55 -12.60 10.07
C PRO A 17 0.85 -11.81 8.80
N GLY A 18 1.50 -12.43 7.81
CA GLY A 18 1.77 -11.82 6.51
C GLY A 18 0.51 -11.65 5.65
N LEU A 19 -0.40 -12.63 5.69
CA LEU A 19 -1.67 -12.59 4.95
C LEU A 19 -2.62 -11.52 5.50
N THR A 20 -2.70 -11.42 6.83
CA THR A 20 -3.49 -10.44 7.58
C THR A 20 -3.08 -9.01 7.24
N PHE A 21 -1.76 -8.74 7.20
CA PHE A 21 -1.22 -7.45 6.79
C PHE A 21 -1.64 -7.07 5.36
N ILE A 22 -1.50 -8.01 4.41
CA ILE A 22 -1.82 -7.79 3.00
C ILE A 22 -3.31 -7.49 2.82
N LEU A 23 -4.19 -8.25 3.47
CA LEU A 23 -5.64 -8.07 3.37
C LEU A 23 -6.11 -6.71 3.92
N TRP A 24 -5.63 -6.32 5.10
CA TRP A 24 -5.98 -5.02 5.68
C TRP A 24 -5.51 -3.86 4.82
N LEU A 25 -4.29 -3.98 4.33
CA LEU A 25 -3.73 -2.97 3.47
C LEU A 25 -4.54 -2.85 2.16
N ASP A 26 -4.93 -3.96 1.54
CA ASP A 26 -5.79 -3.96 0.36
C ASP A 26 -7.15 -3.30 0.62
N VAL A 27 -7.74 -3.50 1.80
CA VAL A 27 -8.98 -2.81 2.21
C VAL A 27 -8.77 -1.29 2.28
N PHE A 28 -7.70 -0.82 2.95
CA PHE A 28 -7.38 0.61 3.02
C PHE A 28 -7.09 1.21 1.63
N MET A 29 -6.41 0.45 0.77
CA MET A 29 -6.12 0.85 -0.60
C MET A 29 -7.41 0.95 -1.43
N CYS A 30 -8.33 -0.01 -1.31
CA CYS A 30 -9.66 0.07 -1.94
C CYS A 30 -10.45 1.30 -1.46
N LEU A 31 -10.41 1.62 -0.17
CA LEU A 31 -11.07 2.82 0.37
C LEU A 31 -10.45 4.10 -0.20
N LEU A 32 -9.13 4.19 -0.30
CA LEU A 32 -8.44 5.30 -0.95
C LEU A 32 -8.76 5.40 -2.44
N PHE A 33 -8.84 4.27 -3.13
CA PHE A 33 -9.22 4.22 -4.53
C PHE A 33 -10.62 4.81 -4.73
N ILE A 34 -11.61 4.38 -3.94
CA ILE A 34 -12.97 4.93 -3.99
C ILE A 34 -12.94 6.44 -3.67
N GLY A 35 -12.26 6.85 -2.60
CA GLY A 35 -12.17 8.26 -2.21
C GLY A 35 -11.56 9.15 -3.29
N PHE A 36 -10.44 8.74 -3.88
CA PHE A 36 -9.79 9.47 -4.96
C PHE A 36 -10.62 9.46 -6.25
N LEU A 37 -11.25 8.33 -6.59
CA LEU A 37 -12.10 8.22 -7.77
C LEU A 37 -13.35 9.11 -7.64
N THR A 38 -14.05 9.06 -6.51
CA THR A 38 -15.21 9.92 -6.24
C THR A 38 -14.81 11.39 -6.29
N THR A 39 -13.69 11.76 -5.66
CA THR A 39 -13.17 13.13 -5.71
C THR A 39 -12.78 13.55 -7.13
N ALA A 40 -12.21 12.64 -7.93
CA ALA A 40 -11.86 12.88 -9.32
C ALA A 40 -13.10 13.15 -10.18
N ILE A 41 -14.19 12.43 -9.94
CA ILE A 41 -15.47 12.60 -10.65
C ILE A 41 -16.11 13.94 -10.26
N VAL A 42 -16.13 14.28 -8.97
CA VAL A 42 -16.68 15.55 -8.48
C VAL A 42 -15.88 16.75 -9.01
N LYS A 43 -14.54 16.65 -9.04
CA LYS A 43 -13.64 17.69 -9.54
C LYS A 43 -13.31 17.58 -11.03
N ARG A 44 -14.17 16.92 -11.82
CA ARG A 44 -14.07 16.79 -13.28
C ARG A 44 -13.81 18.10 -14.03
N ASN A 45 -14.36 19.22 -13.55
CA ASN A 45 -14.25 20.51 -14.22
C ASN A 45 -12.82 21.08 -14.22
N GLU A 46 -11.95 20.61 -13.32
CA GLU A 46 -10.56 21.04 -13.24
C GLU A 46 -9.63 19.96 -13.81
N ALA A 47 -9.32 20.04 -15.10
CA ALA A 47 -8.56 19.02 -15.83
C ALA A 47 -7.19 18.69 -15.18
N ALA A 48 -6.52 19.67 -14.58
CA ALA A 48 -5.26 19.47 -13.87
C ALA A 48 -5.43 18.62 -12.60
N ILE A 49 -6.49 18.88 -11.83
CA ILE A 49 -6.78 18.13 -10.59
C ILE A 49 -7.27 16.72 -10.92
N HIS A 50 -8.13 16.57 -11.93
CA HIS A 50 -8.65 15.28 -12.35
C HIS A 50 -7.52 14.34 -12.81
N LYS A 51 -6.58 14.82 -13.64
CA LYS A 51 -5.42 14.01 -14.07
C LYS A 51 -4.54 13.57 -12.89
N ARG A 52 -4.35 14.43 -11.89
CA ARG A 52 -3.57 14.12 -10.68
C ARG A 52 -4.27 13.06 -9.84
N LEU A 53 -5.56 13.22 -9.58
CA LEU A 53 -6.35 12.23 -8.83
C LEU A 53 -6.38 10.88 -9.55
N MET A 54 -6.51 10.87 -10.88
CA MET A 54 -6.41 9.65 -11.71
C MET A 54 -5.04 8.95 -11.59
N LEU A 55 -3.94 9.72 -11.55
CA LEU A 55 -2.61 9.15 -11.31
C LEU A 55 -2.51 8.54 -9.91
N TYR A 56 -3.03 9.22 -8.89
CA TYR A 56 -3.05 8.71 -7.52
C TYR A 56 -3.91 7.44 -7.38
N THR A 57 -5.07 7.34 -8.05
CA THR A 57 -5.84 6.10 -8.09
C THR A 57 -5.08 4.93 -8.71
N GLY A 58 -4.24 5.16 -9.73
CA GLY A 58 -3.40 4.11 -10.29
C GLY A 58 -2.26 3.69 -9.34
N LEU A 59 -1.69 4.66 -8.62
CA LEU A 59 -0.64 4.46 -7.62
C LEU A 59 -1.08 3.53 -6.47
N VAL A 60 -2.36 3.56 -6.12
CA VAL A 60 -2.93 2.69 -5.09
C VAL A 60 -2.68 1.20 -5.41
N PHE A 61 -2.73 0.81 -6.68
CA PHE A 61 -2.47 -0.57 -7.11
C PHE A 61 -0.97 -0.90 -7.26
N ILE A 62 -0.11 0.11 -7.38
CA ILE A 62 1.35 -0.09 -7.48
C ILE A 62 1.91 -0.69 -6.20
N PHE A 63 1.25 -0.50 -5.06
CA PHE A 63 1.68 -1.08 -3.79
C PHE A 63 1.90 -2.61 -3.87
N ALA A 64 0.91 -3.36 -4.34
CA ALA A 64 0.99 -4.81 -4.46
C ALA A 64 2.11 -5.24 -5.42
N ALA A 65 2.32 -4.50 -6.52
CA ALA A 65 3.42 -4.74 -7.44
C ALA A 65 4.78 -4.48 -6.77
N THR A 66 4.89 -3.43 -5.97
CA THR A 66 6.13 -3.04 -5.28
C THR A 66 6.53 -4.08 -4.24
N ASN A 67 5.56 -4.57 -3.46
CA ASN A 67 5.80 -5.65 -2.49
C ASN A 67 6.20 -6.97 -3.15
N ARG A 68 5.52 -7.36 -4.24
CA ARG A 68 5.91 -8.56 -5.01
C ARG A 68 7.33 -8.44 -5.55
N MET A 69 7.66 -7.28 -6.10
CA MET A 69 8.98 -7.01 -6.66
C MET A 69 10.07 -7.05 -5.58
N ALA A 70 9.81 -6.48 -4.40
CA ALA A 70 10.73 -6.55 -3.27
C ALA A 70 10.87 -7.96 -2.68
N GLY A 71 9.80 -8.76 -2.67
CA GLY A 71 9.84 -10.18 -2.30
C GLY A 71 10.68 -11.01 -3.28
N SER A 72 10.55 -10.76 -4.59
CA SER A 72 11.40 -11.41 -5.61
C SER A 72 12.87 -11.04 -5.45
N ILE A 73 13.18 -9.77 -5.14
CA ILE A 73 14.55 -9.32 -4.90
C ILE A 73 15.13 -9.95 -3.63
N GLY A 74 14.35 -10.05 -2.55
CA GLY A 74 14.75 -10.72 -1.32
C GLY A 74 15.07 -12.20 -1.54
N PHE A 75 14.25 -12.90 -2.33
CA PHE A 75 14.49 -14.30 -2.70
C PHE A 75 15.79 -14.48 -3.50
N ILE A 76 16.09 -13.60 -4.45
CA ILE A 76 17.29 -13.69 -5.29
C ILE A 76 18.56 -13.34 -4.50
N THR A 77 18.48 -12.36 -3.60
CA THR A 77 19.66 -11.84 -2.87
C THR A 77 19.93 -12.55 -1.55
N GLY A 78 19.00 -13.38 -1.06
CA GLY A 78 19.11 -14.07 0.23
C GLY A 78 19.15 -13.12 1.43
N LEU A 79 18.79 -11.85 1.23
CA LEU A 79 18.82 -10.80 2.23
C LEU A 79 17.40 -10.49 2.68
N ASP A 80 17.18 -10.45 3.99
CA ASP A 80 15.88 -10.22 4.63
C ASP A 80 15.49 -8.72 4.63
N ILE A 81 15.74 -8.04 3.52
CA ILE A 81 15.55 -6.58 3.33
C ILE A 81 14.29 -6.31 2.50
N SER A 82 13.47 -7.34 2.20
CA SER A 82 12.32 -7.27 1.30
C SER A 82 11.33 -6.16 1.70
N MET A 83 10.98 -6.06 2.99
CA MET A 83 10.03 -5.06 3.49
C MET A 83 10.52 -3.60 3.40
N PRO A 84 11.71 -3.23 3.93
CA PRO A 84 12.22 -1.86 3.81
C PRO A 84 12.52 -1.46 2.35
N LEU A 85 12.90 -2.40 1.49
CA LEU A 85 13.17 -2.13 0.07
C LEU A 85 11.85 -1.87 -0.69
N GLY A 86 10.78 -2.60 -0.37
CA GLY A 86 9.43 -2.33 -0.87
C GLY A 86 8.92 -0.93 -0.47
N LEU A 87 9.08 -0.56 0.80
CA LEU A 87 8.73 0.79 1.29
C LEU A 87 9.56 1.90 0.64
N LEU A 88 10.87 1.69 0.45
CA LEU A 88 11.74 2.64 -0.25
C LEU A 88 11.32 2.84 -1.70
N LEU A 89 11.03 1.75 -2.42
CA LEU A 89 10.51 1.82 -3.78
C LEU A 89 9.19 2.59 -3.82
N LEU A 90 8.26 2.29 -2.90
CA LEU A 90 6.98 2.97 -2.80
C LEU A 90 7.13 4.46 -2.53
N LEU A 91 8.04 4.83 -1.62
CA LEU A 91 8.37 6.22 -1.30
C LEU A 91 9.02 6.92 -2.48
N SER A 92 9.90 6.24 -3.23
CA SER A 92 10.51 6.80 -4.43
C SER A 92 9.48 7.05 -5.54
N LEU A 93 8.52 6.13 -5.74
CA LEU A 93 7.47 6.23 -6.75
C LEU A 93 6.47 7.34 -6.42
N THR A 94 5.98 7.36 -5.18
CA THR A 94 5.04 8.39 -4.71
C THR A 94 5.72 9.76 -4.61
N GLY A 95 6.99 9.83 -4.20
CA GLY A 95 7.79 11.04 -4.15
C GLY A 95 8.16 11.59 -5.53
N SER A 96 8.44 10.71 -6.51
CA SER A 96 8.71 11.10 -7.89
C SER A 96 7.55 11.89 -8.49
N LEU A 97 6.31 11.57 -8.13
CA LEU A 97 5.13 12.33 -8.57
C LEU A 97 5.09 13.75 -7.99
N LEU A 98 5.50 13.96 -6.74
CA LEU A 98 5.62 15.30 -6.13
C LEU A 98 6.75 16.11 -6.77
N ILE A 99 7.89 15.47 -7.04
CA ILE A 99 9.03 16.08 -7.74
C ILE A 99 8.62 16.46 -9.17
N HIS A 100 7.93 15.56 -9.87
CA HIS A 100 7.39 15.82 -11.19
C HIS A 100 6.40 16.99 -11.15
N ASP A 101 5.51 17.05 -10.15
CA ASP A 101 4.57 18.15 -9.95
C ASP A 101 5.29 19.50 -9.82
N ARG A 102 6.31 19.55 -8.96
CA ARG A 102 7.14 20.73 -8.75
C ARG A 102 7.90 21.13 -10.02
N LYS A 103 8.32 20.17 -10.84
CA LYS A 103 9.05 20.41 -12.10
C LYS A 103 8.13 20.85 -13.25
N THR A 104 6.89 20.35 -13.34
CA THR A 104 5.96 20.72 -14.43
C THR A 104 5.17 21.98 -14.15
N GLN A 105 4.72 22.20 -12.91
CA GLN A 105 3.83 23.31 -12.54
C GLN A 105 4.52 24.40 -11.73
N GLY A 106 5.78 24.20 -11.32
CA GLY A 106 6.54 25.13 -10.48
C GLY A 106 6.05 25.22 -9.02
N LYS A 107 4.89 24.62 -8.71
CA LYS A 107 4.26 24.56 -7.38
C LYS A 107 3.69 23.16 -7.15
N ILE A 108 3.80 22.69 -5.92
CA ILE A 108 3.11 21.46 -5.51
C ILE A 108 1.65 21.84 -5.29
N LEU A 109 0.75 21.25 -6.09
CA LEU A 109 -0.69 21.41 -5.90
C LEU A 109 -1.06 20.89 -4.51
N SER A 110 -1.86 21.64 -3.76
CA SER A 110 -2.33 21.24 -2.42
C SER A 110 -3.04 19.87 -2.45
N VAL A 111 -3.67 19.53 -3.57
CA VAL A 111 -4.31 18.22 -3.79
C VAL A 111 -3.28 17.09 -3.82
N SER A 112 -2.14 17.26 -4.49
CA SER A 112 -1.10 16.22 -4.53
C SER A 112 -0.49 15.99 -3.15
N TRP A 113 -0.35 17.05 -2.34
CA TRP A 113 0.14 16.92 -0.97
C TRP A 113 -0.88 16.21 -0.08
N TRP A 114 -2.17 16.51 -0.23
CA TRP A 114 -3.26 15.81 0.45
C TRP A 114 -3.33 14.33 0.06
N CYS A 115 -3.27 14.00 -1.23
CA CYS A 115 -3.29 12.62 -1.69
C CYS A 115 -2.06 11.84 -1.22
N PHE A 116 -0.88 12.45 -1.24
CA PHE A 116 0.34 11.84 -0.69
C PHE A 116 0.21 11.58 0.82
N GLY A 117 -0.28 12.57 1.58
CA GLY A 117 -0.49 12.45 3.01
C GLY A 117 -1.50 11.36 3.37
N LEU A 118 -2.67 11.35 2.72
CA LEU A 118 -3.69 10.32 2.91
C LEU A 118 -3.17 8.92 2.57
N TYR A 119 -2.43 8.79 1.45
CA TYR A 119 -1.85 7.53 1.05
C TYR A 119 -0.89 6.96 2.10
N TRP A 120 0.06 7.77 2.56
CA TRP A 120 1.03 7.35 3.57
C TRP A 120 0.39 7.14 4.94
N LEU A 121 -0.62 7.94 5.29
CA LEU A 121 -1.38 7.75 6.53
C LEU A 121 -2.09 6.39 6.53
N CYS A 122 -2.68 5.96 5.41
CA CYS A 122 -3.25 4.63 5.28
C CYS A 122 -2.21 3.51 5.36
N VAL A 123 -1.01 3.69 4.77
CA VAL A 123 0.09 2.73 4.89
C VAL A 123 0.57 2.60 6.34
N VAL A 124 0.70 3.71 7.05
CA VAL A 124 1.09 3.70 8.48
C VAL A 124 -0.02 3.08 9.32
N LEU A 125 -1.28 3.42 9.08
CA LEU A 125 -2.42 2.81 9.78
C LEU A 125 -2.48 1.30 9.55
N SER A 126 -2.26 0.82 8.32
CA SER A 126 -2.24 -0.63 8.06
C SER A 126 -1.09 -1.33 8.79
N LEU A 127 0.09 -0.70 8.88
CA LEU A 127 1.21 -1.23 9.64
C LEU A 127 0.92 -1.27 11.15
N VAL A 128 0.32 -0.21 11.70
CA VAL A 128 -0.04 -0.13 13.11
C VAL A 128 -1.12 -1.14 13.47
N ILE A 129 -2.16 -1.28 12.64
CA ILE A 129 -3.26 -2.23 12.87
C ILE A 129 -2.74 -3.66 12.78
N SER A 130 -1.90 -3.97 11.78
CA SER A 130 -1.28 -5.28 11.62
C SER A 130 -0.30 -5.65 12.73
N GLY A 131 0.37 -4.66 13.35
CA GLY A 131 1.26 -4.88 14.49
C GLY A 131 0.55 -4.90 15.85
N SER A 132 -0.76 -4.66 15.87
CA SER A 132 -1.57 -4.59 17.10
C SER A 132 -2.47 -5.82 17.24
N GLU A 133 -2.80 -6.21 18.48
CA GLU A 133 -3.74 -7.30 18.79
C GLU A 133 -5.13 -7.10 18.15
N TRP A 134 -5.48 -5.86 17.77
CA TRP A 134 -6.72 -5.52 17.06
C TRP A 134 -6.82 -6.12 15.64
N GLY A 135 -5.70 -6.44 15.01
CA GLY A 135 -5.68 -7.07 13.69
C GLY A 135 -6.29 -8.48 13.69
N GLY A 136 -6.03 -9.26 14.75
CA GLY A 136 -6.59 -10.60 14.93
C GLY A 136 -8.06 -10.60 15.34
N VAL A 137 -8.46 -9.67 16.23
CA VAL A 137 -9.83 -9.56 16.75
C VAL A 137 -10.86 -9.23 15.65
N LEU A 138 -10.49 -8.44 14.64
CA LEU A 138 -11.38 -8.11 13.52
C LEU A 138 -11.44 -9.17 12.41
N LEU A 139 -10.45 -10.06 12.33
CA LEU A 139 -10.41 -11.16 11.37
C LEU A 139 -10.96 -12.48 11.93
N GLY A 140 -11.26 -12.53 13.23
CA GLY A 140 -11.86 -13.70 13.88
C GLY A 140 -10.92 -14.91 13.93
N VAL A 141 -9.60 -14.66 13.99
CA VAL A 141 -8.59 -15.68 14.21
C VAL A 141 -8.18 -15.58 15.67
N GLU A 142 -8.86 -16.37 16.52
CA GLU A 142 -8.38 -16.77 17.85
C GLU A 142 -7.59 -18.07 17.74
#